data_AF-A0A536BIJ9-F1
#
_entry.id   AF-A0A536BIJ9-F1
#
_cell.length_a   1.000
_cell.length_b   1.000
_cell.length_c   1.000
_cell.angle_alpha   90.00
_cell.angle_beta   90.00
_cell.angle_gamma   90.00
#
_symmetry.space_group_name_H-M   'P 1'
#
loop_
_entity.id
_entity.type
_entity.pdbx_description
1 polymer ?
#
loop_
_entity_poly.entity_id
_entity_poly.type
_entity_poly.pdbx_seq_one_letter_code
_entity_poly.pdbx_strand_id
1 'polypeptide(L)'
;MALTVREAMALGGLRRGEVLAGAGGLDRTITWVKVLESPETISWLAEGELLLTVAFAIKDDREAQRDLMRNLAAVKSAGLVIKPERYLPQIPADM
;
A
#
# COMPACT_ATOMS: atom_id res chain seq x y z
N MET A 1 -18.10 -12.46 -6.56
CA MET A 1 -17.91 -12.00 -5.17
C MET A 1 -16.62 -11.23 -5.16
N ALA A 2 -16.62 -9.97 -4.73
CA ALA A 2 -15.44 -9.12 -4.77
C ALA A 2 -14.84 -9.01 -3.36
N LEU A 3 -13.52 -9.15 -3.22
CA LEU A 3 -12.83 -9.15 -1.94
C LEU A 3 -12.56 -7.70 -1.51
N THR A 4 -13.00 -7.30 -0.33
CA THR A 4 -12.71 -5.99 0.25
C THR A 4 -11.38 -5.99 1.02
N VAL A 5 -10.82 -4.80 1.27
CA VAL A 5 -9.65 -4.66 2.15
C VAL A 5 -9.93 -5.22 3.55
N ARG A 6 -11.12 -4.96 4.10
CA ARG A 6 -11.56 -5.49 5.39
C ARG A 6 -11.52 -7.01 5.44
N GLU A 7 -12.02 -7.68 4.41
CA GLU A 7 -11.99 -9.14 4.32
C GLU A 7 -10.56 -9.65 4.10
N ALA A 8 -9.75 -8.98 3.27
CA ALA A 8 -8.37 -9.34 3.03
C ALA A 8 -7.51 -9.29 4.31
N MET A 9 -7.77 -8.34 5.21
CA MET A 9 -7.13 -8.26 6.53
C MET A 9 -7.33 -9.52 7.38
N ALA A 10 -8.40 -10.29 7.14
CA ALA A 10 -8.64 -11.56 7.82
C ALA A 10 -7.89 -12.76 7.19
N LEU A 11 -7.12 -12.56 6.11
CA LEU A 11 -6.48 -13.63 5.35
C LEU A 11 -4.98 -13.75 5.63
N GLY A 12 -4.52 -14.99 5.85
CA GLY A 12 -3.11 -15.36 5.84
C GLY A 12 -2.20 -14.42 6.64
N GLY A 13 -1.17 -13.88 5.97
CA GLY A 13 -0.18 -12.99 6.58
C GLY A 13 -0.71 -11.60 6.96
N LEU A 14 -1.77 -11.12 6.30
CA LEU A 14 -2.35 -9.79 6.55
C LEU A 14 -3.01 -9.70 7.92
N ARG A 15 -3.44 -10.83 8.51
CA ARG A 15 -3.97 -10.90 9.88
C ARG A 15 -3.04 -10.34 10.96
N ARG A 16 -1.75 -10.23 10.67
CA ARG A 16 -0.72 -9.70 11.58
C ARG A 16 -0.45 -8.22 11.37
N GLY A 17 -1.00 -7.65 10.30
CA GLY A 17 -0.89 -6.22 10.00
C GLY A 17 -1.91 -5.41 10.79
N GLU A 18 -1.66 -4.12 10.86
CA GLU A 18 -2.55 -3.13 11.42
C GLU A 18 -2.83 -2.01 10.42
N VAL A 19 -3.96 -1.34 10.59
CA VAL A 19 -4.34 -0.20 9.76
C VAL A 19 -3.76 1.07 10.38
N LEU A 20 -2.70 1.62 9.79
CA LEU A 20 -2.07 2.84 10.28
C LEU A 20 -2.83 4.11 9.86
N ALA A 21 -3.45 4.09 8.68
CA ALA A 21 -4.17 5.22 8.11
C ALA A 21 -5.31 4.74 7.19
N GLY A 22 -6.20 5.66 6.82
CA GLY A 22 -7.19 5.39 5.77
C GLY A 22 -8.29 4.39 6.14
N ALA A 23 -8.64 4.24 7.43
CA ALA A 23 -9.65 3.28 7.90
C ALA A 23 -11.03 3.41 7.21
N GLY A 24 -11.39 4.60 6.72
CA GLY A 24 -12.60 4.82 5.92
C GLY A 24 -12.59 4.14 4.53
N GLY A 25 -11.45 3.63 4.08
CA GLY A 25 -11.28 2.91 2.82
C GLY A 25 -11.37 1.38 2.94
N LEU A 26 -11.62 0.82 4.14
CA LEU A 26 -11.60 -0.63 4.35
C LEU A 26 -12.63 -1.41 3.53
N ASP A 27 -13.71 -0.77 3.10
CA ASP A 27 -14.74 -1.38 2.27
C ASP A 27 -14.47 -1.22 0.76
N ARG A 28 -13.29 -0.69 0.38
CA ARG A 28 -12.85 -0.69 -1.03
C ARG A 28 -12.62 -2.12 -1.51
N THR A 29 -13.10 -2.40 -2.72
CA THR A 29 -12.85 -3.65 -3.42
C THR A 29 -11.41 -3.72 -3.91
N ILE A 30 -10.77 -4.86 -3.69
CA ILE A 30 -9.48 -5.22 -4.28
C ILE A 30 -9.73 -5.85 -5.65
N THR A 31 -9.27 -5.20 -6.71
CA THR A 31 -9.38 -5.67 -8.10
C THR A 31 -8.13 -6.42 -8.55
N TRP A 32 -6.97 -6.01 -8.03
CA TRP A 32 -5.68 -6.61 -8.35
C TRP A 32 -4.69 -6.42 -7.21
N VAL A 33 -3.67 -7.28 -7.15
CA VAL A 33 -2.57 -7.19 -6.19
C VAL A 33 -1.28 -6.96 -6.94
N LYS A 34 -0.54 -5.90 -6.57
CA LYS A 34 0.71 -5.50 -7.23
C LYS A 34 1.84 -5.39 -6.22
N VAL A 35 3.06 -5.72 -6.61
CA VAL A 35 4.25 -5.54 -5.79
C VAL A 35 5.02 -4.33 -6.29
N LEU A 36 5.37 -3.42 -5.38
CA LEU A 36 6.28 -2.31 -5.68
C LEU A 36 7.73 -2.85 -5.66
N GLU A 37 8.30 -3.04 -6.84
CA GLU A 37 9.68 -3.50 -7.03
C GLU A 37 10.63 -2.36 -7.41
N SER A 38 10.12 -1.31 -8.07
CA SER A 38 10.90 -0.15 -8.49
C SER A 38 10.05 1.13 -8.48
N PRO A 39 10.67 2.33 -8.48
CA PRO A 39 9.93 3.60 -8.48
C PRO A 39 9.01 3.76 -9.69
N GLU A 40 9.37 3.17 -10.84
CA GLU A 40 8.58 3.23 -12.08
C GLU A 40 7.21 2.57 -11.92
N THR A 41 7.03 1.61 -11.01
CA THR A 41 5.72 0.99 -10.72
C THR A 41 4.69 2.03 -10.29
N ILE A 42 5.12 3.12 -9.63
CA ILE A 42 4.24 4.18 -9.11
C ILE A 42 3.48 4.87 -10.25
N SER A 43 4.08 4.99 -11.43
CA SER A 43 3.47 5.65 -12.59
C SER A 43 2.34 4.83 -13.23
N TRP A 44 2.16 3.57 -12.83
CA TRP A 44 1.22 2.62 -13.46
C TRP A 44 0.24 2.04 -12.43
N LEU A 45 -0.19 2.84 -11.46
CA LEU A 45 -1.18 2.46 -10.47
C LEU A 45 -2.60 2.56 -11.05
N ALA A 46 -3.47 1.65 -10.64
CA ALA A 46 -4.87 1.63 -11.07
C ALA A 46 -5.85 1.58 -9.88
N GLU A 47 -7.11 1.90 -10.18
CA GLU A 47 -8.19 1.85 -9.21
C GLU A 47 -8.40 0.43 -8.66
N GLY A 48 -8.60 0.35 -7.33
CA GLY A 48 -8.82 -0.92 -6.65
C GLY A 48 -7.57 -1.81 -6.49
N GLU A 49 -6.38 -1.35 -6.91
CA GLU A 49 -5.16 -2.12 -6.68
C GLU A 49 -4.74 -2.10 -5.20
N LEU A 50 -4.39 -3.26 -4.67
CA LEU A 50 -3.70 -3.39 -3.38
C LEU A 50 -2.19 -3.53 -3.64
N LEU A 51 -1.42 -2.52 -3.24
CA LEU A 51 0.03 -2.51 -3.44
C LEU A 51 0.75 -3.12 -2.24
N LEU A 52 1.73 -3.99 -2.47
CA LEU A 52 2.59 -4.59 -1.44
C LEU A 52 4.02 -4.11 -1.62
N THR A 53 4.70 -3.78 -0.51
CA THR A 53 6.10 -3.36 -0.57
C THR A 53 6.85 -3.62 0.73
N VAL A 54 8.18 -3.67 0.62
CA VAL A 54 9.11 -3.49 1.75
C VAL A 54 9.74 -2.10 1.75
N ALA A 55 9.25 -1.22 0.86
CA ALA A 55 9.70 0.17 0.62
C ALA A 55 11.18 0.33 0.22
N PHE A 56 11.90 -0.75 -0.08
CA PHE A 56 13.33 -0.72 -0.39
C PHE A 56 13.69 0.23 -1.55
N ALA A 57 12.87 0.23 -2.61
CA ALA A 57 13.06 1.05 -3.80
C ALA A 57 13.01 2.57 -3.54
N ILE A 58 12.36 2.98 -2.45
CA ILE A 58 12.14 4.40 -2.11
C ILE A 58 12.58 4.73 -0.68
N LYS A 59 13.34 3.85 -0.02
CA LYS A 59 13.63 3.95 1.43
C LYS A 59 14.39 5.23 1.81
N ASP A 60 15.26 5.70 0.93
CA ASP A 60 16.13 6.86 1.12
C ASP A 60 15.60 8.13 0.42
N ASP A 61 14.42 8.05 -0.20
CA ASP A 61 13.80 9.12 -0.97
C ASP A 61 12.43 9.49 -0.39
N ARG A 62 12.41 10.57 0.40
CA ARG A 62 11.19 11.05 1.05
C ARG A 62 10.19 11.64 0.06
N GLU A 63 10.65 12.18 -1.05
CA GLU A 63 9.77 12.75 -2.07
C GLU A 63 9.04 11.62 -2.81
N ALA A 64 9.75 10.57 -3.21
CA ALA A 64 9.16 9.38 -3.81
C ALA A 64 8.14 8.68 -2.88
N GLN A 65 8.40 8.65 -1.57
CA GLN A 65 7.43 8.17 -0.56
C GLN A 65 6.13 8.99 -0.54
N ARG A 66 6.24 10.32 -0.59
CA ARG A 66 5.08 11.22 -0.65
C ARG A 66 4.35 11.13 -1.98
N ASP A 67 5.09 11.01 -3.09
CA ASP A 67 4.52 10.79 -4.41
C ASP A 67 3.74 9.49 -4.47
N LEU A 68 4.25 8.42 -3.86
CA LEU A 68 3.52 7.15 -3.75
C LEU A 68 2.16 7.36 -3.06
N MET A 69 2.11 8.05 -1.92
CA MET A 69 0.86 8.32 -1.22
C MET A 69 -0.11 9.16 -2.07
N ARG A 70 0.40 10.21 -2.71
CA ARG A 70 -0.40 11.08 -3.60
C ARG A 70 -0.98 10.31 -4.78
N ASN A 71 -0.18 9.46 -5.42
CA ASN A 71 -0.61 8.68 -6.57
C ASN A 71 -1.63 7.60 -6.18
N LEU A 72 -1.41 6.85 -5.10
CA LEU A 72 -2.38 5.87 -4.57
C LEU A 72 -3.73 6.51 -4.26
N ALA A 73 -3.72 7.71 -3.64
CA ALA A 73 -4.93 8.46 -3.35
C ALA A 73 -5.63 8.92 -4.64
N ALA A 74 -4.87 9.46 -5.60
CA ALA A 74 -5.40 9.97 -6.86
C ALA A 74 -6.10 8.89 -7.70
N VAL A 75 -5.52 7.68 -7.77
CA VAL A 75 -6.10 6.56 -8.54
C VAL A 75 -7.16 5.78 -7.78
N LYS A 76 -7.46 6.13 -6.52
CA LYS A 76 -8.36 5.37 -5.63
C LYS A 76 -7.92 3.90 -5.51
N SER A 77 -6.63 3.68 -5.28
CA SER A 77 -6.11 2.35 -4.95
C SER A 77 -6.86 1.76 -3.75
N ALA A 78 -6.99 0.43 -3.71
CA ALA A 78 -7.57 -0.25 -2.56
C ALA A 78 -6.75 -0.03 -1.29
N GLY A 79 -5.41 -0.01 -1.40
CA GLY A 79 -4.53 0.34 -0.28
C GLY A 79 -3.06 0.00 -0.52
N LEU A 80 -2.25 0.26 0.51
CA LEU A 80 -0.83 -0.06 0.57
C LEU A 80 -0.56 -0.96 1.79
N VAL A 81 0.18 -2.04 1.57
CA VAL A 81 0.69 -2.93 2.61
C VAL A 81 2.20 -2.80 2.64
N ILE A 82 2.73 -2.36 3.79
CA ILE A 82 4.17 -2.23 4.01
C ILE A 82 4.61 -3.35 4.95
N LYS A 83 5.66 -4.08 4.58
CA LYS A 83 6.39 -4.99 5.46
C LYS A 83 7.74 -4.34 5.86
N PRO A 84 7.78 -3.58 6.97
CA PRO A 84 8.89 -2.65 7.27
C PRO A 84 10.21 -3.29 7.73
N GLU A 85 10.15 -4.48 8.33
CA GLU A 85 11.15 -5.09 9.23
C GLU A 85 12.64 -4.83 8.90
N ARG A 86 13.05 -4.87 7.63
CA ARG A 86 14.47 -4.78 7.24
C ARG A 86 14.90 -3.44 6.65
N TYR A 87 13.98 -2.70 6.04
CA TYR A 87 14.34 -1.57 5.16
C TYR A 87 13.65 -0.26 5.51
N LEU A 88 12.58 -0.32 6.32
CA LEU A 88 11.88 0.87 6.78
C LEU A 88 11.47 0.65 8.25
N PRO A 89 12.42 0.68 9.20
CA PRO A 89 12.18 0.29 10.59
C PRO A 89 11.09 1.10 11.29
N GLN A 90 10.83 2.31 10.81
CA GLN A 90 9.69 3.13 11.21
C GLN A 90 9.01 3.68 9.96
N ILE A 91 7.68 3.58 9.90
CA ILE A 91 6.89 4.23 8.85
C ILE A 91 6.93 5.75 9.08
N PRO A 92 7.38 6.54 8.10
CA PRO A 92 7.37 8.00 8.20
C PRO A 92 5.96 8.56 8.45
N ALA A 93 5.84 9.61 9.27
CA ALA A 93 4.54 10.20 9.63
C ALA A 93 3.81 10.90 8.46
N ASP A 94 4.53 11.16 7.37
CA ASP A 94 4.00 11.70 6.12
C ASP A 94 3.74 10.63 5.06
N MET A 95 3.83 9.35 5.43
CA MET A 95 3.28 8.20 4.70
C MET A 95 1.97 7.72 5.34
#